data_AF-S7PQM3-F1
#
_entry.id   AF-S7PQM3-F1
#
_cell.length_a   1.000
_cell.length_b   1.000
_cell.length_c   1.000
_cell.angle_alpha   90.00
_cell.angle_beta   90.00
_cell.angle_gamma   90.00
#
_symmetry.space_group_name_H-M   'P 1'
#
loop_
_entity.id
_entity.type
_entity.pdbx_description
1 polymer ?
#
loop_
_entity_poly.entity_id
_entity_poly.type
_entity_poly.pdbx_seq_one_letter_code
_entity_poly.pdbx_strand_id
1 'polypeptide(L)'
;MADEAHRGIRSRALLLQDGPPKETRFVSWSTCTLSHDIHTPVNIQVLKNHGLFGLNEAQLRILLLQNDPCLLPEVCLCYNKGEALYGYCILKDKCNKFHVCKSFVRGECRLPKCKRSHQLINAASLKLLEDQGLNVSSVVNFQIISTYRHEKLHKMLENKDNSASSVEHSPGLEKQGRPVPGAAEARPLASAPAQSAKKPCAGKP
;
A
#
# COMPACT_ATOMS: atom_id res chain seq x y z
N MET A 1 13.17 -58.50 -12.21
CA MET A 1 12.38 -57.75 -11.21
C MET A 1 13.36 -56.82 -10.48
N ALA A 2 13.19 -55.49 -10.67
CA ALA A 2 13.69 -54.31 -9.89
C ALA A 2 15.17 -54.27 -9.40
N ASP A 3 16.02 -53.35 -9.90
CA ASP A 3 16.26 -51.93 -9.48
C ASP A 3 16.93 -51.75 -8.10
N GLU A 4 17.81 -50.79 -7.80
CA GLU A 4 18.89 -50.02 -8.46
C GLU A 4 19.63 -49.22 -7.33
N ALA A 5 20.94 -49.07 -7.46
CA ALA A 5 21.92 -48.11 -6.89
C ALA A 5 21.66 -47.23 -5.64
N HIS A 6 22.68 -47.13 -4.74
CA HIS A 6 23.64 -46.00 -4.77
C HIS A 6 24.85 -46.16 -3.82
N ARG A 7 26.03 -45.84 -4.36
CA ARG A 7 27.39 -45.86 -3.77
C ARG A 7 27.66 -44.60 -2.94
N GLY A 8 28.19 -44.77 -1.73
CA GLY A 8 28.72 -43.68 -0.89
C GLY A 8 30.19 -43.36 -1.19
N ILE A 9 30.52 -42.07 -1.27
CA ILE A 9 31.84 -41.53 -1.62
C ILE A 9 32.48 -40.81 -0.41
N ARG A 10 33.69 -41.27 -0.05
CA ARG A 10 34.93 -40.57 0.43
C ARG A 10 34.81 -39.42 1.45
N SER A 11 35.33 -39.54 2.68
CA SER A 11 36.75 -39.43 3.13
C SER A 11 37.37 -38.02 3.23
N ARG A 12 37.80 -37.74 4.47
CA ARG A 12 39.04 -37.08 4.95
C ARG A 12 39.03 -35.56 5.21
N ALA A 13 39.44 -35.25 6.45
CA ALA A 13 39.59 -33.94 7.07
C ALA A 13 40.98 -33.31 6.86
N LEU A 14 41.04 -32.01 7.21
CA LEU A 14 42.16 -31.05 7.34
C LEU A 14 42.46 -30.18 6.11
N LEU A 15 42.14 -28.88 6.21
CA LEU A 15 43.10 -27.83 6.56
C LEU A 15 42.38 -26.47 6.65
N LEU A 16 42.71 -25.70 7.70
CA LEU A 16 42.32 -24.31 7.88
C LEU A 16 42.74 -23.47 6.68
N GLN A 17 41.85 -22.62 6.18
CA GLN A 17 42.22 -21.38 5.51
C GLN A 17 41.37 -20.27 6.13
N ASP A 18 42.01 -19.49 7.01
CA ASP A 18 41.55 -18.20 7.46
C ASP A 18 41.46 -17.26 6.25
N GLY A 19 40.26 -17.13 5.68
CA GLY A 19 39.97 -16.08 4.72
C GLY A 19 39.86 -14.72 5.43
N PRO A 20 40.34 -13.62 4.83
CA PRO A 20 40.22 -12.30 5.45
C PRO A 20 38.73 -11.98 5.67
N PRO A 21 38.36 -11.30 6.77
CA PRO A 21 36.98 -10.89 6.98
C PRO A 21 36.58 -10.03 5.79
N LYS A 22 35.47 -10.40 5.15
CA LYS A 22 34.86 -9.62 4.06
C LYS A 22 34.74 -8.19 4.57
N GLU A 23 35.51 -7.31 3.94
CA GLU A 23 35.62 -5.92 4.30
C GLU A 23 34.22 -5.29 4.27
N THR A 24 33.60 -5.21 5.45
CA THR A 24 32.47 -4.33 5.69
C THR A 24 32.97 -2.95 5.31
N ARG A 25 32.49 -2.45 4.16
CA ARG A 25 32.70 -1.06 3.76
C ARG A 25 32.28 -0.19 4.93
N PHE A 26 33.26 0.26 5.71
CA PHE A 26 33.08 1.36 6.64
C PHE A 26 32.81 2.58 5.79
N VAL A 27 31.54 2.91 5.62
CA VAL A 27 31.14 4.19 5.05
C VAL A 27 31.62 5.23 6.05
N SER A 28 32.65 5.98 5.66
CA SER A 28 33.17 7.12 6.41
C SER A 28 32.03 8.11 6.70
N TRP A 29 31.53 8.13 7.94
CA TRP A 29 30.43 9.01 8.38
C TRP A 29 30.80 10.50 8.49
N SER A 30 31.97 10.90 7.99
CA SER A 30 32.56 12.24 8.17
C SER A 30 31.75 13.40 7.56
N THR A 31 30.64 13.12 6.86
CA THR A 31 29.82 14.11 6.17
C THR A 31 28.32 14.02 6.47
N CYS A 32 27.88 13.21 7.45
CA CYS A 32 26.45 13.17 7.78
C CYS A 32 26.02 14.41 8.56
N THR A 33 24.99 15.09 8.09
CA THR A 33 24.41 16.28 8.75
C THR A 33 23.36 15.94 9.80
N LEU A 34 22.98 14.67 9.94
CA LEU A 34 21.98 14.19 10.89
C LEU A 34 22.64 13.69 12.17
N SER A 35 21.91 13.78 13.29
CA SER A 35 22.38 13.22 14.55
C SER A 35 22.45 11.69 14.48
N HIS A 36 23.59 11.12 14.89
CA HIS A 36 23.82 9.68 15.01
C HIS A 36 23.74 9.20 16.47
N ASP A 37 23.41 10.09 17.40
CA ASP A 37 23.32 9.77 18.83
C ASP A 37 21.92 10.07 19.37
N ILE A 38 21.21 9.01 19.76
CA ILE A 38 19.89 9.10 20.37
C ILE A 38 19.92 9.68 21.80
N HIS A 39 21.09 9.77 22.41
CA HIS A 39 21.30 10.27 23.77
C HIS A 39 21.67 11.76 23.83
N THR A 40 21.64 12.48 22.70
CA THR A 40 21.75 13.95 22.73
C THR A 40 20.59 14.56 23.53
N PRO A 41 20.79 15.72 24.22
CA PRO A 41 19.73 16.34 25.02
C PRO A 41 18.43 16.59 24.24
N VAL A 42 18.56 16.99 22.96
CA VAL A 42 17.42 17.22 22.05
C VAL A 42 16.67 15.91 21.78
N ASN A 43 17.37 14.83 21.41
CA ASN A 43 16.75 13.54 21.11
C ASN A 43 16.11 12.92 22.36
N ILE A 44 16.76 13.02 23.52
CA ILE A 44 16.20 12.58 24.81
C ILE A 44 14.88 13.30 25.09
N GLN A 45 14.81 14.61 24.87
CA GLN A 45 13.59 15.37 25.09
C GLN A 45 12.47 14.91 24.16
N VAL A 46 12.77 14.67 22.88
CA VAL A 46 11.80 14.13 21.91
C VAL A 46 11.31 12.74 22.35
N LEU A 47 12.21 11.84 22.72
CA LEU A 47 11.86 10.49 23.19
C LEU A 47 10.99 10.54 24.45
N LYS A 48 11.29 11.43 25.40
CA LYS A 48 10.46 11.63 26.60
C LYS A 48 9.06 12.13 26.23
N ASN A 49 8.97 13.14 25.36
CA ASN A 49 7.68 13.73 24.94
C ASN A 49 6.77 12.71 24.26
N HIS A 50 7.33 11.71 23.59
CA HIS A 50 6.59 10.64 22.92
C HIS A 50 6.46 9.35 23.75
N GLY A 51 6.91 9.34 25.02
CA GLY A 51 6.84 8.15 25.88
C GLY A 51 7.75 6.99 25.43
N LEU A 52 8.79 7.29 24.66
CA LEU A 52 9.76 6.32 24.10
C LEU A 52 11.09 6.30 24.85
N PHE A 53 11.19 7.07 25.94
CA PHE A 53 12.40 7.09 26.77
C PHE A 53 12.66 5.72 27.41
N GLY A 54 13.90 5.24 27.33
CA GLY A 54 14.30 3.91 27.82
C GLY A 54 14.36 2.83 26.73
N LEU A 55 13.87 3.11 25.52
CA LEU A 55 14.13 2.23 24.37
C LEU A 55 15.56 2.44 23.87
N ASN A 56 16.24 1.33 23.57
CA ASN A 56 17.53 1.38 22.90
C ASN A 56 17.37 1.59 21.38
N GLU A 57 18.48 1.84 20.69
CA GLU A 57 18.49 2.12 19.25
C GLU A 57 17.84 0.99 18.43
N ALA A 58 18.11 -0.27 18.75
CA ALA A 58 17.54 -1.41 18.02
C ALA A 58 16.02 -1.49 18.17
N GLN A 59 15.51 -1.25 19.39
CA GLN A 59 14.07 -1.19 19.66
C GLN A 59 13.41 0.00 18.96
N LEU A 60 14.05 1.18 18.98
CA LEU A 60 13.55 2.37 18.27
C LEU A 60 13.50 2.14 16.76
N ARG A 61 14.51 1.51 16.16
CA ARG A 61 14.51 1.17 14.72
C ARG A 61 13.30 0.31 14.36
N ILE A 62 13.01 -0.73 15.14
CA ILE A 62 11.84 -1.60 14.91
C ILE A 62 10.55 -0.79 15.04
N LEU A 63 10.42 -0.01 16.12
CA LEU A 63 9.21 0.77 16.40
C LEU A 63 8.92 1.82 15.33
N LEU A 64 9.95 2.56 14.90
CA LEU A 64 9.82 3.61 13.91
C LEU A 64 9.54 3.02 12.54
N LEU A 65 10.31 2.02 12.09
CA LEU A 65 10.16 1.43 10.76
C LEU A 65 8.77 0.79 10.55
N GLN A 66 8.18 0.19 11.59
CA GLN A 66 6.83 -0.39 11.49
C GLN A 66 5.69 0.65 11.53
N ASN A 67 5.98 1.92 11.85
CA ASN A 67 4.96 2.97 12.02
C ASN A 67 5.11 4.18 11.10
N ASP A 68 6.32 4.48 10.63
CA ASP A 68 6.64 5.64 9.81
C ASP A 68 6.92 5.23 8.35
N PRO A 69 6.03 5.57 7.40
CA PRO A 69 6.23 5.26 5.99
C PRO A 69 7.43 5.97 5.37
N CYS A 70 7.98 7.03 5.98
CA CYS A 70 9.13 7.75 5.47
C CYS A 70 10.43 6.94 5.60
N LEU A 71 10.43 5.89 6.43
CA LEU A 71 11.56 4.97 6.62
C LEU A 71 11.51 3.76 5.68
N LEU A 72 10.45 3.63 4.87
CA LEU A 72 10.35 2.59 3.85
C LEU A 72 11.07 3.00 2.55
N PRO A 73 11.40 2.03 1.68
CA PRO A 73 11.88 2.33 0.34
C PRO A 73 10.90 3.23 -0.42
N GLU A 74 11.44 4.07 -1.31
CA GLU A 74 10.65 5.06 -2.03
C GLU A 74 9.54 4.40 -2.89
N VAL A 75 8.31 4.90 -2.76
CA VAL A 75 7.17 4.48 -3.58
C VAL A 75 7.27 5.09 -4.98
N CYS A 76 7.12 4.27 -6.03
CA CYS A 76 7.14 4.72 -7.41
C CYS A 76 5.90 5.58 -7.72
N LEU A 77 6.10 6.87 -7.97
CA LEU A 77 5.02 7.79 -8.32
C LEU A 77 4.45 7.52 -9.72
N CYS A 78 5.29 7.10 -10.68
CA CYS A 78 4.86 6.73 -12.01
C CYS A 78 3.93 5.50 -11.99
N TYR A 79 4.23 4.53 -11.13
CA TYR A 79 3.35 3.38 -10.88
C TYR A 79 1.99 3.80 -10.35
N ASN A 80 1.88 4.89 -9.59
CA ASN A 80 0.64 5.40 -9.01
C ASN A 80 -0.18 6.33 -9.94
N LYS A 81 0.25 6.51 -11.20
CA LYS A 81 -0.48 7.29 -12.23
C LYS A 81 -1.05 6.39 -13.32
N GLY A 82 -2.08 6.86 -14.04
CA GLY A 82 -2.72 6.10 -15.13
C GLY A 82 -3.54 4.91 -14.65
N GLU A 83 -4.06 4.09 -15.57
CA GLU A 83 -4.95 2.95 -15.29
C GLU A 83 -4.33 1.58 -15.59
N ALA A 84 -3.22 1.55 -16.35
CA ALA A 84 -2.52 0.33 -16.70
C ALA A 84 -1.91 -0.37 -15.47
N LEU A 85 -1.58 -1.66 -15.62
CA LEU A 85 -1.01 -2.51 -14.56
C LEU A 85 0.21 -1.89 -13.85
N TYR A 86 1.12 -1.28 -14.63
CA TYR A 86 2.31 -0.60 -14.10
C TYR A 86 2.16 0.93 -14.06
N GLY A 87 0.95 1.44 -14.24
CA GLY A 87 0.71 2.86 -14.42
C GLY A 87 1.54 3.43 -15.58
N TYR A 88 2.24 4.53 -15.32
CA TYR A 88 3.19 5.15 -16.26
C TYR A 88 4.65 4.72 -16.00
N CYS A 89 4.90 3.72 -15.15
CA CYS A 89 6.26 3.23 -14.92
C CYS A 89 6.76 2.40 -16.10
N ILE A 90 7.68 2.97 -16.89
CA ILE A 90 8.30 2.29 -18.03
C ILE A 90 9.24 1.15 -17.61
N LEU A 91 9.78 1.21 -16.39
CA LEU A 91 10.74 0.22 -15.88
C LEU A 91 10.05 -1.09 -15.43
N LYS A 92 8.73 -1.06 -15.19
CA LYS A 92 7.93 -2.24 -14.78
C LYS A 92 8.64 -3.02 -13.66
N ASP A 93 8.87 -4.31 -13.82
CA ASP A 93 9.50 -5.18 -12.82
C ASP A 93 10.98 -4.86 -12.56
N LYS A 94 11.61 -4.04 -13.42
CA LYS A 94 12.99 -3.57 -13.24
C LYS A 94 13.06 -2.27 -12.45
N CYS A 95 11.93 -1.73 -11.98
CA CYS A 95 11.93 -0.54 -11.15
C CYS A 95 12.51 -0.85 -9.77
N ASN A 96 13.44 -0.03 -9.29
CA ASN A 96 14.04 -0.13 -7.96
C ASN A 96 13.22 0.60 -6.88
N LYS A 97 11.98 0.99 -7.20
CA LYS A 97 11.05 1.66 -6.29
C LYS A 97 9.85 0.77 -6.02
N PHE A 98 9.20 1.02 -4.90
CA PHE A 98 8.05 0.28 -4.44
C PHE A 98 6.82 0.50 -5.34
N HIS A 99 6.38 -0.56 -6.01
CA HIS A 99 5.14 -0.61 -6.80
C HIS A 99 3.94 -0.98 -5.90
N VAL A 100 3.56 -0.02 -5.06
CA VAL A 100 2.46 -0.12 -4.08
C VAL A 100 1.65 1.19 -4.12
N CYS A 101 0.39 1.11 -3.71
CA CYS A 101 -0.50 2.25 -3.57
C CYS A 101 0.08 3.26 -2.57
N LYS A 102 0.42 4.46 -3.06
CA LYS A 102 0.94 5.55 -2.21
C LYS A 102 -0.04 5.91 -1.10
N SER A 103 -1.33 5.98 -1.41
CA SER A 103 -2.36 6.31 -0.42
C SER A 103 -2.51 5.22 0.64
N PHE A 104 -2.31 3.94 0.29
CA PHE A 104 -2.35 2.85 1.26
C PHE A 104 -1.20 2.94 2.27
N VAL A 105 0.02 3.17 1.79
CA VAL A 105 1.21 3.34 2.64
C VAL A 105 1.05 4.53 3.59
N ARG A 106 0.31 5.58 3.19
CA ARG A 106 -0.01 6.73 4.04
C ARG A 106 -1.23 6.53 4.94
N GLY A 107 -1.96 5.42 4.84
CA GLY A 107 -3.20 5.19 5.57
C GLY A 107 -4.40 6.02 5.08
N GLU A 108 -4.35 6.50 3.84
CA GLU A 108 -5.32 7.43 3.23
C GLU A 108 -6.05 6.82 2.03
N CYS A 109 -5.83 5.55 1.69
CA CYS A 109 -6.54 4.90 0.58
C CYS A 109 -8.02 4.72 0.94
N ARG A 110 -8.90 5.34 0.16
CA ARG A 110 -10.37 5.30 0.34
C ARG A 110 -11.08 4.42 -0.68
N LEU A 111 -10.32 3.71 -1.51
CA LEU A 111 -10.87 2.90 -2.61
C LEU A 111 -11.13 1.48 -2.12
N PRO A 112 -12.39 1.01 -2.03
CA PRO A 112 -12.70 -0.34 -1.55
C PRO A 112 -12.07 -1.42 -2.45
N LYS A 113 -12.02 -1.13 -3.76
CA LYS A 113 -11.34 -1.94 -4.78
C LYS A 113 -10.22 -1.12 -5.41
N CYS A 114 -9.13 -0.94 -4.66
CA CYS A 114 -7.97 -0.21 -5.15
C CYS A 114 -7.30 -0.95 -6.33
N LYS A 115 -7.01 -0.22 -7.41
CA LYS A 115 -6.33 -0.76 -8.60
C LYS A 115 -4.81 -0.88 -8.43
N ARG A 116 -4.26 -0.32 -7.35
CA ARG A 116 -2.84 -0.37 -7.01
C ARG A 116 -2.63 -1.40 -5.91
N SER A 117 -1.50 -2.11 -5.96
CA SER A 117 -1.15 -3.14 -4.99
C SER A 117 -1.10 -2.56 -3.58
N HIS A 118 -1.64 -3.29 -2.59
CA HIS A 118 -1.47 -3.01 -1.16
C HIS A 118 -0.45 -3.96 -0.51
N GLN A 119 0.28 -4.73 -1.31
CA GLN A 119 1.24 -5.73 -0.85
C GLN A 119 2.66 -5.16 -0.92
N LEU A 120 3.24 -4.87 0.25
CA LEU A 120 4.62 -4.41 0.42
C LEU A 120 5.63 -5.56 0.34
N ILE A 121 5.23 -6.79 0.66
CA ILE A 121 6.12 -7.96 0.70
C ILE A 121 5.88 -8.86 -0.51
N ASN A 122 6.81 -8.86 -1.46
CA ASN A 122 6.86 -9.74 -2.62
C ASN A 122 8.32 -10.03 -2.99
N ALA A 123 8.55 -10.93 -3.96
CA ALA A 123 9.91 -11.35 -4.33
C ALA A 123 10.83 -10.17 -4.75
N ALA A 124 10.29 -9.17 -5.47
CA ALA A 124 11.08 -8.02 -5.90
C ALA A 124 11.35 -7.03 -4.76
N SER A 125 10.39 -6.82 -3.85
CA SER A 125 10.56 -5.92 -2.72
C SER A 125 11.47 -6.51 -1.64
N LEU A 126 11.49 -7.83 -1.43
CA LEU A 126 12.41 -8.47 -0.49
C LEU A 126 13.87 -8.15 -0.82
N LYS A 127 14.25 -8.27 -2.09
CA LYS A 127 15.60 -7.90 -2.54
C LYS A 127 15.92 -6.43 -2.27
N LEU A 128 14.97 -5.52 -2.53
CA LEU A 128 15.16 -4.10 -2.25
C LEU A 128 15.34 -3.81 -0.74
N LEU A 129 14.58 -4.51 0.11
CA LEU A 129 14.68 -4.38 1.57
C LEU A 129 16.03 -4.88 2.08
N GLU A 130 16.51 -6.02 1.56
CA GLU A 130 17.82 -6.58 1.88
C GLU A 130 18.96 -5.66 1.43
N ASP A 131 18.89 -5.14 0.19
CA ASP A 131 19.88 -4.21 -0.37
C ASP A 131 19.97 -2.90 0.46
N GLN A 132 18.89 -2.51 1.13
CA GLN A 132 18.83 -1.32 2.01
C GLN A 132 19.09 -1.64 3.49
N GLY A 133 19.36 -2.90 3.84
CA GLY A 133 19.60 -3.32 5.23
C GLY A 133 18.40 -3.15 6.15
N LEU A 134 17.17 -3.15 5.60
CA LEU A 134 15.94 -2.98 6.37
C LEU A 134 15.51 -4.30 7.01
N ASN A 135 14.98 -4.21 8.23
CA ASN A 135 14.45 -5.37 8.93
C ASN A 135 13.12 -5.82 8.29
N VAL A 136 13.15 -6.97 7.61
CA VAL A 136 11.98 -7.53 6.92
C VAL A 136 10.80 -7.73 7.86
N SER A 137 11.03 -8.18 9.10
CA SER A 137 9.95 -8.36 10.10
C SER A 137 9.27 -7.04 10.44
N SER A 138 10.00 -5.93 10.54
CA SER A 138 9.41 -4.60 10.74
C SER A 138 8.53 -4.17 9.57
N VAL A 139 8.90 -4.49 8.32
CA VAL A 139 8.08 -4.18 7.14
C VAL A 139 6.84 -5.09 7.05
N VAL A 140 6.95 -6.36 7.49
CA VAL A 140 5.79 -7.24 7.67
C VAL A 140 4.84 -6.65 8.72
N ASN A 141 5.35 -6.16 9.85
CA ASN A 141 4.52 -5.47 10.85
C ASN A 141 3.86 -4.22 10.27
N PHE A 142 4.59 -3.43 9.48
CA PHE A 142 4.04 -2.27 8.77
C PHE A 142 2.87 -2.68 7.86
N GLN A 143 3.02 -3.77 7.10
CA GLN A 143 1.96 -4.31 6.25
C GLN A 143 0.71 -4.66 7.07
N ILE A 144 0.88 -5.38 8.18
CA ILE A 144 -0.23 -5.78 9.06
C ILE A 144 -0.95 -4.54 9.60
N ILE A 145 -0.20 -3.57 10.15
CA ILE A 145 -0.74 -2.33 10.70
C ILE A 145 -1.47 -1.53 9.61
N SER A 146 -0.90 -1.44 8.42
CA SER A 146 -1.48 -0.70 7.29
C SER A 146 -2.78 -1.35 6.79
N THR A 147 -2.82 -2.69 6.72
CA THR A 147 -4.05 -3.44 6.39
C THR A 147 -5.14 -3.16 7.42
N TYR A 148 -4.82 -3.25 8.72
CA TYR A 148 -5.78 -2.93 9.78
C TYR A 148 -6.31 -1.50 9.70
N ARG A 149 -5.42 -0.51 9.51
CA ARG A 149 -5.80 0.91 9.35
C ARG A 149 -6.70 1.11 8.14
N HIS A 150 -6.42 0.44 7.03
CA HIS A 150 -7.22 0.48 5.82
C HIS A 150 -8.64 -0.06 6.05
N GLU A 151 -8.77 -1.23 6.67
CA GLU A 151 -10.08 -1.81 7.01
C GLU A 151 -10.87 -0.91 7.97
N LYS A 152 -10.20 -0.36 8.99
CA LYS A 152 -10.82 0.56 9.95
C LYS A 152 -11.34 1.82 9.26
N LEU A 153 -10.54 2.41 8.35
CA LEU A 153 -10.96 3.57 7.56
C LEU A 153 -12.20 3.26 6.72
N HIS A 154 -12.23 2.10 6.05
CA HIS A 154 -13.38 1.69 5.24
C HIS A 154 -14.65 1.49 6.06
N LYS A 155 -14.57 0.83 7.23
CA LYS A 155 -15.70 0.71 8.16
C LYS A 155 -16.23 2.07 8.59
N MET A 156 -15.35 3.04 8.84
CA MET A 156 -15.75 4.40 9.21
C MET A 156 -16.46 5.13 8.05
N LEU A 157 -16.04 4.90 6.81
CA LEU A 157 -16.67 5.51 5.63
C LEU A 157 -18.05 4.91 5.35
N GLU A 158 -18.18 3.58 5.39
CA GLU A 158 -19.46 2.88 5.22
C GLU A 158 -20.51 3.33 6.25
N ASN A 159 -20.09 3.47 7.52
CA ASN A 159 -20.97 3.96 8.59
C ASN A 159 -21.45 5.41 8.35
N LYS A 160 -20.61 6.25 7.73
CA LYS A 160 -20.95 7.64 7.42
C LYS A 160 -21.96 7.73 6.29
N ASP A 161 -21.81 6.91 5.26
CA ASP A 161 -22.73 6.87 4.11
C ASP A 161 -24.12 6.37 4.56
N ASN A 162 -24.16 5.37 5.43
CA ASN A 162 -25.41 4.87 6.02
C ASN A 162 -26.11 5.93 6.90
N SER A 163 -25.35 6.67 7.73
CA SER A 163 -25.90 7.71 8.61
C SER A 163 -26.41 8.93 7.84
N ALA A 164 -25.80 9.28 6.70
CA ALA A 164 -26.25 10.36 5.83
C ALA A 164 -27.52 9.98 5.04
N SER A 165 -27.70 8.70 4.70
CA SER A 165 -28.86 8.22 3.93
C SER A 165 -30.18 8.17 4.73
N SER A 166 -30.13 8.20 6.07
CA SER A 166 -31.33 8.11 6.93
C SER A 166 -32.09 9.42 7.16
N VAL A 167 -31.63 10.55 6.60
CA VAL A 167 -32.29 11.87 6.77
C VAL A 167 -33.32 12.17 5.66
N GLU A 168 -33.33 11.41 4.57
CA GLU A 168 -34.16 11.67 3.37
C GLU A 168 -35.12 10.50 3.05
N HIS A 169 -35.93 10.04 4.00
CA HIS A 169 -37.13 9.25 3.69
C HIS A 169 -38.18 9.40 4.80
N SER A 170 -39.01 10.44 4.68
CA SER A 170 -40.35 10.45 5.28
C SER A 170 -41.37 10.24 4.15
N PRO A 171 -41.90 9.02 3.93
CA PRO A 171 -43.10 8.88 3.14
C PRO A 171 -44.30 9.33 3.97
N GLY A 172 -45.03 10.29 3.43
CA GLY A 172 -46.34 10.69 3.89
C GLY A 172 -47.32 9.51 3.94
N LEU A 173 -48.27 9.68 4.83
CA LEU A 173 -49.30 8.77 5.26
C LEU A 173 -50.31 8.42 4.12
N GLU A 174 -50.85 7.20 4.21
CA GLU A 174 -52.21 6.76 3.79
C GLU A 174 -52.44 5.89 2.52
N LYS A 175 -52.59 4.59 2.83
CA LYS A 175 -53.80 3.74 2.67
C LYS A 175 -53.91 2.72 1.51
N GLN A 176 -54.35 1.54 1.95
CA GLN A 176 -54.49 0.22 1.31
C GLN A 176 -55.59 0.13 0.24
N GLY A 177 -55.45 -0.86 -0.67
CA GLY A 177 -56.59 -1.57 -1.26
C GLY A 177 -56.38 -2.09 -2.69
N ARG A 178 -56.38 -3.41 -2.89
CA ARG A 178 -56.55 -4.15 -4.16
C ARG A 178 -57.76 -5.11 -3.96
N PRO A 179 -58.59 -5.55 -4.95
CA PRO A 179 -58.24 -5.97 -6.32
C PRO A 179 -59.23 -5.77 -7.52
N VAL A 180 -58.64 -5.64 -8.74
CA VAL A 180 -58.89 -6.24 -10.11
C VAL A 180 -60.32 -6.78 -10.42
N PRO A 181 -60.97 -6.63 -11.62
CA PRO A 181 -60.43 -6.92 -12.97
C PRO A 181 -60.95 -6.13 -14.20
N GLY A 182 -60.32 -6.31 -15.38
CA GLY A 182 -61.02 -6.21 -16.67
C GLY A 182 -60.33 -5.47 -17.84
N ALA A 183 -59.87 -6.28 -18.80
CA ALA A 183 -60.00 -6.12 -20.27
C ALA A 183 -59.39 -4.95 -21.08
N ALA A 184 -58.83 -5.38 -22.23
CA ALA A 184 -58.81 -4.76 -23.57
C ALA A 184 -57.69 -3.77 -23.97
N GLU A 185 -56.82 -4.30 -24.85
CA GLU A 185 -56.29 -3.76 -26.12
C GLU A 185 -55.82 -2.30 -26.27
N ALA A 186 -54.57 -2.19 -26.77
CA ALA A 186 -54.16 -1.57 -28.05
C ALA A 186 -52.87 -0.72 -27.94
N ARG A 187 -51.86 -1.08 -28.74
CA ARG A 187 -50.72 -0.22 -29.15
C ARG A 187 -51.07 0.42 -30.53
N PRO A 188 -50.16 1.18 -31.18
CA PRO A 188 -49.58 2.49 -30.84
C PRO A 188 -49.69 3.47 -32.04
N LEU A 189 -49.40 4.77 -31.89
CA LEU A 189 -48.95 5.65 -33.01
C LEU A 189 -48.38 6.96 -32.41
N ALA A 190 -47.07 7.17 -32.45
CA ALA A 190 -46.32 7.95 -33.45
C ALA A 190 -46.45 9.47 -33.31
N SER A 191 -45.31 10.16 -33.13
CA SER A 191 -44.73 11.07 -34.14
C SER A 191 -43.66 11.98 -33.51
N ALA A 192 -42.45 11.95 -34.07
CA ALA A 192 -41.43 13.01 -34.00
C ALA A 192 -41.87 14.19 -34.93
N PRO A 193 -41.13 15.32 -35.16
CA PRO A 193 -39.67 15.47 -35.07
C PRO A 193 -39.11 16.88 -34.69
N ALA A 194 -37.77 16.99 -34.78
CA ALA A 194 -36.98 18.17 -35.21
C ALA A 194 -36.87 19.35 -34.21
N GLN A 195 -35.74 20.06 -34.02
CA GLN A 195 -34.58 20.30 -34.89
C GLN A 195 -33.49 21.10 -34.12
N SER A 196 -32.22 20.96 -34.54
CA SER A 196 -31.14 21.99 -34.63
C SER A 196 -30.69 22.78 -33.39
N ALA A 197 -29.45 23.25 -33.21
CA ALA A 197 -28.22 23.34 -34.01
C ALA A 197 -27.04 23.58 -33.02
N LYS A 198 -25.85 22.98 -33.23
CA LYS A 198 -24.58 23.63 -33.66
C LYS A 198 -24.33 25.05 -33.07
N LYS A 199 -23.21 25.39 -32.42
CA LYS A 199 -21.83 25.44 -32.94
C LYS A 199 -20.77 25.75 -31.81
N PRO A 200 -19.46 25.63 -32.11
CA PRO A 200 -18.31 25.78 -31.20
C PRO A 200 -17.55 27.11 -31.34
N CYS A 201 -16.51 27.34 -30.50
CA CYS A 201 -15.19 27.97 -30.80
C CYS A 201 -14.41 28.20 -29.47
N ALA A 202 -13.13 27.79 -29.33
CA ALA A 202 -11.88 28.50 -29.67
C ALA A 202 -11.71 29.83 -28.91
N GLY A 203 -10.58 30.23 -28.31
CA GLY A 203 -9.21 29.74 -28.25
C GLY A 203 -8.40 30.63 -27.28
N LYS A 204 -7.12 30.29 -27.13
CA LYS A 204 -6.02 30.93 -26.36
C LYS A 204 -5.79 32.43 -26.68
N PRO A 205 -5.02 33.17 -25.85
CA PRO A 205 -3.55 33.02 -25.72
C PRO A 205 -3.08 32.14 -24.56
#